data_AF-A0A7C5R3E3-F1
#
_entry.id   AF-A0A7C5R3E3-F1
#
_cell.length_a   1.000
_cell.length_b   1.000
_cell.length_c   1.000
_cell.angle_alpha   90.00
_cell.angle_beta   90.00
_cell.angle_gamma   90.00
#
_symmetry.space_group_name_H-M   'P 1'
#
loop_
_entity.id
_entity.type
_entity.pdbx_description
1 polymer ?
#
loop_
_entity_poly.entity_id
_entity_poly.type
_entity_poly.pdbx_seq_one_letter_code
_entity_poly.pdbx_strand_id
1 'polypeptide(L)'
;MSNFPYRKPPHGLLLWILMLVLTAPALAQNEFDFTPVDYKVIAKNIADPDSRYYYPPLMQRYRDNDTTLTASDYRHLYLGYTFQPTYKPYGKAPQTEDINELIAKENKTAADFEKLRQLSMEVLQDYPFDIKAIYNMGVTEDELGNKAAAAKWFFKFEKILTTILDTGDGLSKPTAWHVITVA
;
A
#
# COMPACT_ATOMS: atom_id res chain seq x y z
N MET A 1 2.09 -72.62 17.26
CA MET A 1 2.47 -71.24 16.91
C MET A 1 2.98 -71.25 15.48
N SER A 2 2.13 -70.89 14.51
CA SER A 2 2.47 -70.88 13.08
C SER A 2 3.04 -69.52 12.69
N ASN A 3 4.34 -69.46 12.38
CA ASN A 3 4.99 -68.27 11.84
C ASN A 3 4.58 -68.11 10.37
N PHE A 4 3.72 -67.13 10.09
CA PHE A 4 3.48 -66.67 8.72
C PHE A 4 4.70 -65.89 8.23
N PRO A 5 5.29 -66.23 7.07
CA PRO A 5 6.42 -65.47 6.55
C PRO A 5 5.94 -64.08 6.09
N TYR A 6 6.54 -63.03 6.65
CA TYR A 6 6.35 -61.66 6.21
C TYR A 6 6.80 -61.51 4.76
N ARG A 7 5.84 -61.40 3.84
CA ARG A 7 6.11 -61.17 2.42
C ARG A 7 6.36 -59.67 2.23
N LYS A 8 7.63 -59.30 2.00
CA LYS A 8 8.00 -57.91 1.70
C LYS A 8 7.11 -57.40 0.55
N PRO A 9 6.49 -56.22 0.68
CA PRO A 9 5.68 -55.66 -0.40
C PRO A 9 6.58 -55.50 -1.64
N PRO A 10 6.07 -55.75 -2.86
CA PRO A 10 6.86 -55.59 -4.07
C PRO A 10 7.36 -54.15 -4.14
N HIS A 11 8.66 -53.97 -4.40
CA HIS A 11 9.31 -52.65 -4.43
C HIS A 11 8.58 -51.64 -5.34
N GLY A 12 7.84 -52.12 -6.35
CA GLY A 12 6.95 -51.29 -7.17
C GLY A 12 5.83 -50.62 -6.39
N LEU A 13 5.14 -51.31 -5.46
CA LEU A 13 4.00 -50.75 -4.71
C LEU A 13 4.43 -49.57 -3.82
N LEU A 14 5.61 -49.67 -3.19
CA LEU A 14 6.17 -48.59 -2.39
C LEU A 14 6.52 -47.35 -3.24
N LEU A 15 7.05 -47.59 -4.45
CA LEU A 15 7.36 -46.54 -5.42
C LEU A 15 6.11 -45.86 -5.97
N TRP A 16 5.04 -46.63 -6.20
CA TRP A 16 3.73 -46.11 -6.62
C TRP A 16 3.08 -45.25 -5.53
N ILE A 17 3.13 -45.67 -4.25
CA ILE A 17 2.61 -44.89 -3.12
C ILE A 17 3.46 -43.61 -2.92
N LEU A 18 4.78 -43.69 -3.08
CA LEU A 18 5.67 -42.52 -2.98
C LEU A 18 5.38 -41.50 -4.09
N MET A 19 5.14 -41.95 -5.34
CA MET A 19 4.73 -41.06 -6.44
C MET A 19 3.36 -40.42 -6.20
N LEU A 20 2.42 -41.11 -5.57
CA LEU A 20 1.07 -40.60 -5.25
C LEU A 20 1.07 -39.56 -4.13
N VAL A 21 2.03 -39.63 -3.20
CA VAL A 21 2.20 -38.63 -2.12
C VAL A 21 2.94 -37.38 -2.61
N LEU A 22 3.81 -37.51 -3.62
CA LEU A 22 4.56 -36.40 -4.21
C LEU A 22 3.73 -35.50 -5.13
N THR A 23 2.59 -35.95 -5.64
CA THR A 23 1.70 -35.13 -6.49
C THR A 23 0.60 -34.38 -5.72
N ALA A 24 0.50 -34.56 -4.40
CA ALA A 24 -0.67 -34.16 -3.61
C ALA A 24 -0.72 -32.72 -3.03
N PRO A 25 0.30 -31.83 -3.11
CA PRO A 25 0.09 -30.44 -2.71
C PRO A 25 0.27 -29.41 -3.84
N ALA A 26 0.01 -29.76 -5.11
CA ALA A 26 0.11 -28.80 -6.23
C ALA A 26 -1.23 -28.11 -6.59
N LEU A 27 -2.35 -28.47 -5.95
CA LEU A 27 -3.69 -27.98 -6.33
C LEU A 27 -4.38 -27.10 -5.27
N ALA A 28 -3.63 -26.51 -4.34
CA ALA A 28 -4.20 -25.70 -3.26
C ALA A 28 -3.55 -24.32 -3.05
N GLN A 29 -2.98 -23.73 -4.10
CA GLN A 29 -2.58 -22.31 -4.10
C GLN A 29 -3.58 -21.49 -4.91
N ASN A 30 -4.77 -21.25 -4.34
CA ASN A 30 -5.43 -19.97 -4.62
C ASN A 30 -4.78 -18.94 -3.69
N GLU A 31 -3.49 -18.66 -3.93
CA GLU A 31 -2.83 -17.52 -3.33
C GLU A 31 -3.36 -16.32 -4.10
N PHE A 32 -4.37 -15.65 -3.54
CA PHE A 32 -4.65 -14.30 -3.98
C PHE A 32 -3.40 -13.48 -3.72
N ASP A 33 -2.88 -12.78 -4.75
CA ASP A 33 -1.73 -11.86 -4.62
C ASP A 33 -2.05 -10.62 -3.75
N PHE A 34 -3.20 -10.62 -3.06
CA PHE A 34 -3.72 -9.53 -2.26
C PHE A 34 -4.35 -10.05 -0.97
N THR A 35 -4.39 -9.19 0.04
CA THR A 35 -5.06 -9.47 1.31
C THR A 35 -6.48 -8.89 1.29
N PRO A 36 -7.55 -9.66 1.58
CA PRO A 36 -8.89 -9.09 1.73
C PRO A 36 -8.97 -8.01 2.82
N VAL A 37 -9.79 -6.97 2.61
CA VAL A 37 -9.91 -5.85 3.55
C VAL A 37 -10.94 -6.15 4.64
N ASP A 38 -10.50 -6.12 5.91
CA ASP A 38 -11.39 -6.12 7.07
C ASP A 38 -11.42 -4.72 7.73
N TYR A 39 -12.40 -3.91 7.32
CA TYR A 39 -12.61 -2.58 7.87
C TYR A 39 -12.98 -2.55 9.35
N LYS A 40 -13.59 -3.62 9.89
CA LYS A 40 -13.94 -3.67 11.32
C LYS A 40 -12.69 -3.80 12.18
N VAL A 41 -11.76 -4.66 11.75
CA VAL A 41 -10.46 -4.82 12.41
C VAL A 41 -9.65 -3.52 12.32
N ILE A 42 -9.60 -2.90 11.14
CA ILE A 42 -8.91 -1.62 10.95
C ILE A 42 -9.50 -0.55 11.87
N ALA A 43 -10.82 -0.34 11.85
CA ALA A 43 -11.49 0.66 12.70
C ALA A 43 -11.20 0.45 14.19
N LYS A 44 -11.21 -0.80 14.67
CA LYS A 44 -10.87 -1.13 16.05
C LYS A 44 -9.42 -0.76 16.37
N ASN A 45 -8.48 -1.20 15.53
CA ASN A 45 -7.05 -1.05 15.78
C ASN A 45 -6.59 0.41 15.74
N ILE A 46 -7.22 1.25 14.91
CA ILE A 46 -6.83 2.67 14.78
C ILE A 46 -7.43 3.56 15.87
N ALA A 47 -8.50 3.11 16.52
CA ALA A 47 -9.18 3.84 17.60
C ALA A 47 -8.59 3.55 18.99
N ASP A 48 -7.89 2.42 19.15
CA ASP A 48 -7.31 1.97 20.42
C ASP A 48 -5.96 2.66 20.71
N PRO A 49 -5.82 3.46 21.78
CA PRO A 49 -4.56 4.12 22.15
C PRO A 49 -3.40 3.17 22.46
N ASP A 50 -3.69 1.93 22.88
CA ASP A 50 -2.66 0.92 23.21
C ASP A 50 -2.23 0.10 21.98
N SER A 51 -2.94 0.25 20.85
CA SER A 51 -2.59 -0.39 19.59
C SER A 51 -1.39 0.28 18.93
N ARG A 52 -0.47 -0.51 18.37
CA ARG A 52 0.61 0.02 17.50
C ARG A 52 0.09 0.80 16.28
N TYR A 53 -1.18 0.58 15.92
CA TYR A 53 -1.84 1.22 14.79
C TYR A 53 -2.69 2.42 15.20
N TYR A 54 -2.61 2.87 16.46
CA TYR A 54 -3.34 4.05 16.93
C TYR A 54 -3.12 5.23 15.98
N TYR A 55 -4.22 5.80 15.47
CA TYR A 55 -4.16 6.62 14.27
C TYR A 55 -3.28 7.88 14.41
N PRO A 56 -3.37 8.67 15.49
CA PRO A 56 -2.62 9.92 15.60
C PRO A 56 -1.09 9.77 15.48
N PRO A 57 -0.40 8.91 16.26
CA PRO A 57 1.05 8.75 16.12
C PRO A 57 1.44 8.10 14.79
N LEU A 58 0.60 7.20 14.26
CA LEU A 58 0.84 6.57 12.98
C LEU A 58 0.80 7.59 11.84
N MET A 59 -0.20 8.48 11.85
CA MET A 59 -0.35 9.56 10.87
C MET A 59 0.80 10.56 10.97
N GLN A 60 1.28 10.86 12.18
CA GLN A 60 2.45 11.73 12.34
C GLN A 60 3.69 11.14 11.68
N ARG A 61 4.00 9.86 11.93
CA ARG A 61 5.13 9.16 11.27
C ARG A 61 4.99 9.18 9.75
N TYR A 62 3.77 8.99 9.24
CA TYR A 62 3.49 9.11 7.82
C TYR A 62 3.80 10.51 7.29
N ARG A 63 3.35 11.57 7.96
CA ARG A 63 3.64 12.97 7.56
C ARG A 63 5.14 13.27 7.57
N ASP A 64 5.88 12.69 8.50
CA ASP A 64 7.33 12.85 8.63
C ASP A 64 8.16 12.05 7.59
N ASN A 65 7.50 11.37 6.65
CA ASN A 65 8.13 10.48 5.67
C ASN A 65 9.00 9.39 6.33
N ASP A 66 8.51 8.80 7.43
CA ASP A 66 9.19 7.70 8.11
C ASP A 66 9.23 6.44 7.22
N THR A 67 10.42 6.12 6.70
CA THR A 67 10.64 4.97 5.81
C THR A 67 10.66 3.63 6.55
N THR A 68 10.50 3.62 7.88
CA THR A 68 10.40 2.40 8.68
C THR A 68 8.96 1.91 8.86
N LEU A 69 7.97 2.65 8.34
CA LEU A 69 6.58 2.20 8.30
C LEU A 69 6.45 0.92 7.46
N THR A 70 5.81 -0.08 8.04
CA THR A 70 5.61 -1.39 7.44
C THR A 70 4.39 -1.42 6.51
N ALA A 71 4.26 -2.46 5.69
CA ALA A 71 3.06 -2.64 4.86
C ALA A 71 1.76 -2.64 5.68
N SER A 72 1.76 -3.28 6.85
CA SER A 72 0.62 -3.25 7.77
C SER A 72 0.33 -1.86 8.32
N ASP A 73 1.36 -1.04 8.55
CA ASP A 73 1.17 0.35 9.00
C ASP A 73 0.50 1.18 7.91
N TYR A 74 1.00 1.11 6.67
CA TYR A 74 0.37 1.77 5.53
C TYR A 74 -1.06 1.30 5.27
N ARG A 75 -1.33 0.00 5.43
CA ARG A 75 -2.69 -0.56 5.29
C ARG A 75 -3.66 0.01 6.32
N HIS A 76 -3.26 0.10 7.59
CA HIS A 76 -4.08 0.72 8.63
C HIS A 76 -4.21 2.24 8.47
N LEU A 77 -3.14 2.91 8.02
CA LEU A 77 -3.15 4.35 7.72
C LEU A 77 -4.11 4.70 6.59
N TYR A 78 -3.89 4.11 5.42
CA TYR A 78 -4.61 4.43 4.20
C TYR A 78 -6.09 4.10 4.38
N LEU A 79 -6.41 2.84 4.70
CA LEU A 79 -7.80 2.41 4.85
C LEU A 79 -8.46 3.01 6.10
N GLY A 80 -7.68 3.28 7.16
CA GLY A 80 -8.17 3.92 8.38
C GLY A 80 -8.49 5.40 8.20
N TYR A 81 -7.96 6.04 7.16
CA TYR A 81 -8.26 7.44 6.86
C TYR A 81 -9.75 7.67 6.61
N THR A 82 -10.47 6.69 6.08
CA THR A 82 -11.91 6.79 5.80
C THR A 82 -12.77 6.98 7.04
N PHE A 83 -12.26 6.64 8.22
CA PHE A 83 -12.94 6.83 9.51
C PHE A 83 -12.63 8.19 10.15
N GLN A 84 -11.71 8.97 9.58
CA GLN A 84 -11.30 10.24 10.17
C GLN A 84 -12.32 11.34 9.84
N PRO A 85 -12.62 12.26 10.77
CA PRO A 85 -13.56 13.36 10.52
C PRO A 85 -13.16 14.27 9.35
N THR A 86 -11.86 14.32 9.04
CA THR A 86 -11.31 15.13 7.94
C THR A 86 -11.39 14.44 6.58
N TYR A 87 -11.87 13.19 6.50
CA TYR A 87 -11.95 12.44 5.26
C TYR A 87 -12.94 13.09 4.28
N LYS A 88 -12.44 13.38 3.07
CA LYS A 88 -13.19 14.02 1.99
C LYS A 88 -13.02 13.20 0.70
N PRO A 89 -13.87 12.18 0.44
CA PRO A 89 -13.69 11.26 -0.70
C PRO A 89 -13.69 11.94 -2.07
N TYR A 90 -14.42 13.06 -2.18
CA TYR A 90 -14.58 13.86 -3.41
C TYR A 90 -14.07 15.29 -3.25
N GLY A 91 -13.24 15.55 -2.24
CA GLY A 91 -12.68 16.88 -2.04
C GLY A 91 -11.65 17.19 -3.13
N LYS A 92 -11.67 18.44 -3.61
CA LYS A 92 -10.66 18.97 -4.52
C LYS A 92 -9.86 20.04 -3.78
N ALA A 93 -8.54 20.01 -3.89
CA ALA A 93 -7.72 21.06 -3.32
C ALA A 93 -7.86 22.35 -4.14
N PRO A 94 -8.01 23.52 -3.51
CA PRO A 94 -8.02 24.81 -4.22
C PRO A 94 -6.79 25.02 -5.11
N GLN A 95 -5.64 24.50 -4.69
CA GLN A 95 -4.34 24.62 -5.37
C GLN A 95 -4.22 23.77 -6.64
N THR A 96 -5.18 22.88 -6.95
CA THR A 96 -5.06 21.94 -8.07
C THR A 96 -4.84 22.64 -9.41
N GLU A 97 -5.50 23.77 -9.65
CA GLU A 97 -5.35 24.49 -10.93
C GLU A 97 -3.97 25.12 -11.05
N ASP A 98 -3.53 25.88 -10.03
CA ASP A 98 -2.20 26.49 -9.98
C ASP A 98 -1.07 25.44 -10.14
N ILE A 99 -1.24 24.26 -9.52
CA ILE A 99 -0.31 23.13 -9.67
C ILE A 99 -0.28 22.65 -11.13
N ASN A 100 -1.44 22.48 -11.77
CA ASN A 100 -1.51 22.04 -13.16
C ASN A 100 -0.87 23.04 -14.12
N GLU A 101 -1.09 24.34 -13.91
CA GLU A 101 -0.45 25.40 -14.70
C GLU A 101 1.08 25.37 -14.57
N LEU A 102 1.60 25.22 -13.35
CA LEU A 102 3.03 25.06 -13.12
C LEU A 102 3.59 23.83 -13.82
N ILE A 103 2.91 22.68 -13.71
CA ILE A 103 3.30 21.42 -14.35
C ILE A 103 3.29 21.54 -15.88
N ALA A 104 2.34 22.26 -16.46
CA ALA A 104 2.21 22.44 -17.91
C ALA A 104 3.30 23.36 -18.52
N LYS A 105 3.98 24.17 -17.70
CA LYS A 105 5.04 25.08 -18.17
C LYS A 105 6.21 24.31 -18.80
N GLU A 106 6.59 24.63 -20.04
CA GLU A 106 7.66 23.94 -20.77
C GLU A 106 9.03 24.06 -20.09
N ASN A 107 9.44 25.30 -19.76
CA ASN A 107 10.73 25.60 -19.16
C ASN A 107 10.53 26.05 -17.70
N LYS A 108 10.51 25.09 -16.78
CA LYS A 108 10.42 25.34 -15.34
C LYS A 108 11.77 25.81 -14.78
N THR A 109 11.72 26.81 -13.93
CA THR A 109 12.85 27.32 -13.16
C THR A 109 12.86 26.72 -11.76
N ALA A 110 13.97 26.86 -11.02
CA ALA A 110 14.01 26.49 -9.61
C ALA A 110 12.93 27.19 -8.77
N ALA A 111 12.55 28.43 -9.12
CA ALA A 111 11.47 29.15 -8.45
C ALA A 111 10.09 28.53 -8.73
N ASP A 112 9.86 28.01 -9.94
CA ASP A 112 8.62 27.29 -10.27
C ASP A 112 8.52 25.98 -9.47
N PHE A 113 9.64 25.27 -9.30
CA PHE A 113 9.70 24.08 -8.46
C PHE A 113 9.48 24.40 -6.98
N GLU A 114 10.07 25.45 -6.43
CA GLU A 114 9.79 25.83 -5.04
C GLU A 114 8.32 26.24 -4.85
N LYS A 115 7.69 26.88 -5.85
CA LYS A 115 6.25 27.16 -5.80
C LYS A 115 5.42 25.88 -5.87
N LEU A 116 5.79 24.93 -6.74
CA LEU A 116 5.15 23.62 -6.82
C LEU A 116 5.28 22.84 -5.51
N ARG A 117 6.43 22.94 -4.84
CA ARG A 117 6.69 22.38 -3.50
C ARG A 117 5.70 22.92 -2.49
N GLN A 118 5.60 24.24 -2.41
CA GLN A 118 4.72 24.92 -1.46
C GLN A 118 3.26 24.49 -1.68
N LEU A 119 2.76 24.60 -2.91
CA LEU A 119 1.38 24.26 -3.23
C LEU A 119 1.09 22.77 -2.96
N SER A 120 2.00 21.88 -3.34
CA SER A 120 1.85 20.44 -3.08
C SER A 120 1.84 20.14 -1.59
N MET A 121 2.68 20.80 -0.79
CA MET A 121 2.66 20.66 0.68
C MET A 121 1.34 21.16 1.28
N GLU A 122 0.78 22.27 0.79
CA GLU A 122 -0.54 22.77 1.21
C GLU A 122 -1.64 21.74 0.89
N VAL A 123 -1.63 21.14 -0.30
CA VAL A 123 -2.56 20.03 -0.64
C VAL A 123 -2.45 18.90 0.37
N LEU A 124 -1.22 18.48 0.72
CA LEU A 124 -0.97 17.34 1.61
C LEU A 124 -1.32 17.60 3.08
N GLN A 125 -1.56 18.86 3.49
CA GLN A 125 -2.08 19.16 4.82
C GLN A 125 -3.52 18.63 4.95
N ASP A 126 -4.37 18.97 3.99
CA ASP A 126 -5.80 18.62 3.95
C ASP A 126 -6.07 17.24 3.30
N TYR A 127 -5.26 16.87 2.32
CA TYR A 127 -5.39 15.65 1.52
C TYR A 127 -4.10 14.83 1.61
N PRO A 128 -3.79 14.24 2.78
CA PRO A 128 -2.49 13.59 3.04
C PRO A 128 -2.19 12.40 2.12
N PHE A 129 -3.19 11.84 1.45
CA PHE A 129 -3.06 10.72 0.51
C PHE A 129 -3.29 11.13 -0.95
N ASP A 130 -3.27 12.43 -1.27
CA ASP A 130 -3.28 12.90 -2.66
C ASP A 130 -2.01 12.42 -3.38
N ILE A 131 -2.16 11.40 -4.21
CA ILE A 131 -1.04 10.72 -4.81
C ILE A 131 -0.30 11.58 -5.84
N LYS A 132 -0.99 12.52 -6.48
CA LYS A 132 -0.38 13.46 -7.44
C LYS A 132 0.50 14.45 -6.68
N ALA A 133 0.01 15.02 -5.58
CA ALA A 133 0.80 15.92 -4.75
C ALA A 133 2.03 15.22 -4.15
N ILE A 134 1.91 13.97 -3.70
CA ILE A 134 3.05 13.16 -3.20
C ILE A 134 4.09 12.95 -4.31
N TYR A 135 3.65 12.57 -5.52
CA TYR A 135 4.54 12.39 -6.66
C TYR A 135 5.24 13.71 -7.04
N ASN A 136 4.48 14.81 -7.09
CA ASN A 136 5.00 16.15 -7.36
C ASN A 136 6.07 16.57 -6.35
N MET A 137 5.91 16.23 -5.07
CA MET A 137 6.96 16.46 -4.07
C MET A 137 8.23 15.69 -4.39
N GLY A 138 8.12 14.41 -4.81
CA GLY A 138 9.28 13.63 -5.24
C GLY A 138 10.02 14.27 -6.41
N VAL A 139 9.30 14.65 -7.46
CA VAL A 139 9.87 15.33 -8.64
C VAL A 139 10.50 16.66 -8.25
N THR A 140 9.80 17.46 -7.46
CA THR A 140 10.25 18.79 -7.05
C THR A 140 11.54 18.73 -6.23
N GLU A 141 11.62 17.84 -5.25
CA GLU A 141 12.85 17.66 -4.47
C GLU A 141 13.99 17.14 -5.36
N ASP A 142 13.71 16.30 -6.35
CA ASP A 142 14.72 15.77 -7.27
C ASP A 142 15.33 16.86 -8.16
N GLU A 143 14.48 17.72 -8.72
CA GLU A 143 14.82 18.85 -9.59
C GLU A 143 15.54 19.97 -8.83
N LEU A 144 15.21 20.16 -7.55
CA LEU A 144 15.94 21.08 -6.65
C LEU A 144 17.27 20.48 -6.13
N GLY A 145 17.61 19.24 -6.52
CA GLY A 145 18.85 18.58 -6.13
C GLY A 145 18.83 17.88 -4.77
N ASN A 146 17.69 17.84 -4.09
CA ASN A 146 17.49 17.21 -2.78
C ASN A 146 17.21 15.70 -2.91
N LYS A 147 18.15 14.95 -3.51
CA LYS A 147 17.97 13.53 -3.87
C LYS A 147 17.49 12.62 -2.72
N ALA A 148 17.97 12.84 -1.51
CA ALA A 148 17.54 12.07 -0.33
C ALA A 148 16.08 12.33 0.06
N ALA A 149 15.60 13.58 -0.08
CA ALA A 149 14.21 13.92 0.17
C ALA A 149 13.31 13.36 -0.94
N ALA A 150 13.73 13.48 -2.20
CA ALA A 150 13.04 12.88 -3.35
C ALA A 150 12.82 11.37 -3.17
N ALA A 151 13.87 10.64 -2.77
CA ALA A 151 13.80 9.20 -2.52
C ALA A 151 12.76 8.84 -1.44
N LYS A 152 12.64 9.64 -0.37
CA LYS A 152 11.63 9.42 0.67
C LYS A 152 10.20 9.65 0.16
N TRP A 153 10.00 10.67 -0.67
CA TRP A 153 8.70 10.94 -1.29
C TRP A 153 8.29 9.85 -2.28
N PHE A 154 9.21 9.40 -3.14
CA PHE A 154 8.95 8.28 -4.05
C PHE A 154 8.70 6.97 -3.30
N PHE A 155 9.42 6.71 -2.21
CA PHE A 155 9.13 5.58 -1.34
C PHE A 155 7.71 5.65 -0.77
N LYS A 156 7.29 6.81 -0.26
CA LYS A 156 5.91 7.01 0.22
C LYS A 156 4.89 6.78 -0.89
N PHE A 157 5.10 7.32 -2.08
CA PHE A 157 4.26 7.12 -3.25
C PHE A 157 4.10 5.63 -3.59
N GLU A 158 5.22 4.91 -3.68
CA GLU A 158 5.23 3.46 -3.92
C GLU A 158 4.43 2.72 -2.85
N LYS A 159 4.64 3.03 -1.57
CA LYS A 159 3.95 2.34 -0.47
C LYS A 159 2.43 2.54 -0.51
N ILE A 160 1.96 3.71 -0.92
CA ILE A 160 0.52 3.96 -1.10
C ILE A 160 -0.02 3.13 -2.26
N LEU A 161 0.68 3.11 -3.41
CA LEU A 161 0.30 2.27 -4.54
C LEU A 161 0.24 0.80 -4.16
N THR A 162 1.28 0.26 -3.51
CA THR A 162 1.31 -1.13 -3.08
C THR A 162 0.20 -1.44 -2.08
N THR A 163 -0.19 -0.48 -1.25
CA THR A 163 -1.30 -0.65 -0.31
C THR A 163 -2.64 -0.75 -1.04
N ILE A 164 -2.86 0.05 -2.08
CA ILE A 164 -4.05 -0.03 -2.93
C ILE A 164 -4.09 -1.38 -3.65
N LEU A 165 -2.97 -1.80 -4.25
CA LEU A 165 -2.88 -3.06 -4.98
C LEU A 165 -3.02 -4.28 -4.05
N ASP A 166 -2.58 -4.21 -2.80
CA ASP A 166 -2.78 -5.27 -1.79
C ASP A 166 -4.24 -5.41 -1.32
N THR A 167 -5.18 -4.56 -1.78
CA THR A 167 -6.60 -4.72 -1.44
C THR A 167 -7.38 -5.65 -2.37
N GLY A 168 -6.86 -5.94 -3.56
CA GLY A 168 -7.58 -6.68 -4.59
C GLY A 168 -6.79 -6.81 -5.90
N ASP A 169 -7.41 -7.41 -6.92
CA ASP A 169 -6.86 -7.49 -8.29
C ASP A 169 -7.59 -6.56 -9.28
N GLY A 170 -8.70 -5.93 -8.86
CA GLY A 170 -9.50 -5.06 -9.70
C GLY A 170 -10.39 -5.78 -10.73
N LEU A 171 -10.43 -7.11 -10.75
CA LEU A 171 -11.12 -7.90 -11.77
C LEU A 171 -12.62 -8.11 -11.49
N SER A 172 -13.03 -8.02 -10.23
CA SER A 172 -14.41 -8.25 -9.82
C SER A 172 -14.80 -7.38 -8.61
N LYS A 173 -16.10 -7.25 -8.32
CA LYS A 173 -16.56 -6.49 -7.15
C LYS A 173 -15.99 -7.03 -5.82
N PRO A 174 -15.93 -8.35 -5.56
CA PRO A 174 -15.30 -8.90 -4.36
C PRO A 174 -13.78 -8.68 -4.27
N THR A 175 -13.10 -8.46 -5.40
CA THR A 175 -11.65 -8.32 -5.49
C THR A 175 -11.24 -6.94 -6.01
N ALA A 176 -12.13 -5.95 -5.89
CA ALA A 176 -11.88 -4.60 -6.39
C ALA A 176 -10.75 -3.94 -5.58
N TRP A 177 -10.03 -3.01 -6.21
CA TRP A 177 -9.14 -2.13 -5.45
C TRP A 177 -9.95 -1.13 -4.64
N HIS A 178 -9.54 -0.94 -3.39
CA HIS A 178 -10.11 0.04 -2.50
C HIS A 178 -9.32 1.35 -2.62
N VAL A 179 -9.78 2.24 -3.51
CA VAL A 179 -9.21 3.58 -3.68
C VAL A 179 -10.02 4.58 -2.86
N ILE A 180 -9.40 5.23 -1.87
CA ILE A 180 -10.12 6.09 -0.92
C ILE A 180 -10.18 7.56 -1.33
N THR A 181 -9.37 7.98 -2.29
CA THR A 181 -9.31 9.37 -2.74
C THR A 181 -9.15 9.40 -4.24
N VAL A 182 -9.90 10.29 -4.89
CA VAL A 182 -9.79 10.53 -6.32
C VAL A 182 -9.00 11.81 -6.48
N ALA A 183 -7.90 11.75 -7.22
CA ALA A 183 -7.02 12.90 -7.48
C ALA A 183 -7.36 13.60 -8.80
#